data_AF-A0A1V4BR61-F1
#
_entry.id   AF-A0A1V4BR61-F1
#
_cell.length_a   1.000
_cell.length_b   1.000
_cell.length_c   1.000
_cell.angle_alpha   90.00
_cell.angle_beta   90.00
_cell.angle_gamma   90.00
#
_symmetry.space_group_name_H-M   'P 1'
#
loop_
_entity.id
_entity.type
_entity.pdbx_description
1 polymer ?
#
loop_
_entity_poly.entity_id
_entity_poly.type
_entity_poly.pdbx_seq_one_letter_code
_entity_poly.pdbx_strand_id
1 'polypeptide(L)' 'MVNDAIFSISKTSPNGTVVGTINATDADNNPLTYNITAGNPNLDGDGISAFTINNNGQIAMADSDDKAVVISLT' A
#
# COMPACT_ATOMS: atom_id res chain seq x y z
N MET A 1 1.34 -11.98 15.32
CA MET A 1 1.72 -12.66 14.07
C MET A 1 1.13 -11.93 12.88
N VAL A 2 1.86 -11.89 11.78
CA VAL A 2 1.38 -11.41 10.47
C VAL A 2 1.90 -12.38 9.41
N ASN A 3 1.12 -12.62 8.35
CA ASN A 3 1.55 -13.41 7.21
C ASN A 3 1.84 -12.49 6.02
N ASP A 4 2.73 -12.94 5.13
CA ASP A 4 2.91 -12.28 3.85
C ASP A 4 1.59 -12.30 3.06
N ALA A 5 1.31 -11.19 2.38
CA ALA A 5 0.13 -11.02 1.54
C ALA A 5 0.54 -10.47 0.19
N ILE A 6 -0.11 -10.97 -0.87
CA ILE A 6 0.08 -10.47 -2.23
C ILE A 6 -1.25 -9.87 -2.68
N PHE A 7 -1.20 -8.64 -3.18
CA PHE A 7 -2.35 -7.94 -3.73
C PHE A 7 -2.12 -7.59 -5.20
N SER A 8 -3.20 -7.51 -5.96
CA SER A 8 -3.20 -7.03 -7.33
C SER A 8 -4.18 -5.88 -7.46
N ILE A 9 -3.76 -4.79 -8.11
CA ILE A 9 -4.63 -3.66 -8.41
C ILE A 9 -4.40 -3.21 -9.85
N SER A 10 -5.44 -2.70 -10.50
CA SER A 10 -5.28 -2.14 -11.85
C SER A 10 -4.40 -0.89 -11.81
N LYS A 11 -3.53 -0.75 -12.81
CA LYS A 11 -2.79 0.50 -13.06
C LYS A 11 -3.71 1.70 -13.29
N THR A 12 -4.95 1.46 -13.71
CA THR A 12 -5.95 2.51 -13.98
C THR A 12 -6.88 2.76 -12.78
N SER A 13 -6.67 2.10 -11.65
CA SER A 13 -7.49 2.32 -10.46
C SER A 13 -7.29 3.73 -9.92
N PRO A 14 -8.36 4.50 -9.69
CA PRO A 14 -8.27 5.87 -9.17
C PRO A 14 -7.77 5.91 -7.72
N ASN A 15 -7.34 7.08 -7.27
CA ASN A 15 -7.03 7.35 -5.85
C ASN A 15 -8.25 7.00 -4.98
N GLY A 16 -7.98 6.45 -3.79
CA GLY A 16 -8.98 5.88 -2.89
C GLY A 16 -9.37 4.43 -3.17
N THR A 17 -8.93 3.81 -4.28
CA THR A 17 -9.22 2.38 -4.53
C THR A 17 -8.54 1.51 -3.47
N VAL A 18 -9.34 0.67 -2.79
CA VAL A 18 -8.83 -0.30 -1.82
C VAL A 18 -8.05 -1.39 -2.55
N VAL A 19 -6.81 -1.60 -2.12
CA VAL A 19 -5.91 -2.65 -2.62
C VAL A 19 -6.13 -3.94 -1.86
N GLY A 20 -6.30 -3.84 -0.53
CA GLY A 20 -6.49 -4.97 0.36
C GLY A 20 -6.31 -4.59 1.83
N THR A 21 -6.26 -5.60 2.69
CA THR A 21 -6.07 -5.43 4.14
C THR A 21 -5.04 -6.43 4.65
N ILE A 22 -4.08 -5.95 5.44
CA ILE A 22 -3.16 -6.80 6.20
C ILE A 22 -3.83 -7.19 7.51
N ASN A 23 -3.97 -8.49 7.75
CA ASN A 23 -4.45 -9.00 9.02
C ASN A 23 -3.25 -9.40 9.89
N ALA A 24 -3.06 -8.65 10.97
CA ALA A 24 -2.12 -8.99 12.03
C ALA A 24 -2.85 -9.23 13.36
N THR A 25 -2.27 -10.08 14.20
CA THR A 25 -2.75 -10.37 15.55
C THR A 25 -1.64 -10.16 16.56
N ASP A 26 -1.99 -9.78 17.78
CA ASP A 26 -1.08 -9.76 18.92
C ASP A 26 -1.67 -10.67 19.99
N ALA A 27 -0.87 -11.57 20.58
CA ALA A 27 -1.37 -12.56 21.53
C ALA A 27 -1.86 -11.93 22.85
N ASP A 28 -1.32 -10.77 23.18
CA ASP A 28 -1.67 -9.99 24.36
C ASP A 28 -2.66 -8.87 24.05
N ASN A 29 -3.21 -8.83 22.83
CA ASN A 29 -4.13 -7.80 22.34
C ASN A 29 -3.57 -6.36 22.45
N ASN A 30 -2.26 -6.16 22.35
CA ASN A 30 -1.70 -4.83 22.28
C ASN A 30 -2.14 -4.10 20.99
N PRO A 31 -2.22 -2.75 21.00
CA PRO A 31 -2.50 -1.98 19.80
C PRO A 31 -1.48 -2.25 18.70
N LEU A 32 -1.97 -2.46 17.48
CA LEU A 32 -1.14 -2.67 16.31
C LEU A 32 -0.87 -1.35 15.60
N THR A 33 0.35 -1.19 15.09
CA THR A 33 0.76 -0.06 14.25
C THR A 33 1.18 -0.58 12.89
N TYR A 34 0.71 0.09 11.84
CA TYR A 34 0.97 -0.27 10.45
C TYR A 34 1.76 0.84 9.78
N ASN A 35 2.82 0.48 9.05
CA ASN A 35 3.61 1.44 8.29
C ASN A 35 4.14 0.79 7.01
N ILE A 36 4.14 1.54 5.91
CA ILE A 36 4.80 1.10 4.67
C ILE A 36 6.24 1.58 4.73
N THR A 37 7.18 0.65 4.79
CA THR A 37 8.61 0.95 5.01
C THR A 37 9.45 0.93 3.73
N ALA A 38 8.93 0.35 2.65
CA ALA A 38 9.61 0.24 1.36
C ALA A 38 8.60 0.08 0.21
N GLY A 39 9.07 0.24 -1.04
CA GLY A 39 8.26 -0.04 -2.22
C GLY A 39 7.07 0.91 -2.44
N ASN A 40 7.09 2.08 -1.80
CA ASN A 40 6.04 3.10 -1.88
C ASN A 40 6.65 4.43 -2.32
N PRO A 41 7.02 4.54 -3.62
CA PRO A 41 7.68 5.73 -4.12
C PRO A 41 6.74 6.92 -4.17
N ASN A 42 7.35 8.09 -4.18
CA ASN A 42 6.80 9.33 -4.70
C ASN A 42 7.62 9.66 -5.95
N LEU A 43 7.08 9.41 -7.15
CA LEU A 43 7.83 9.50 -8.40
C LEU A 43 7.82 10.90 -8.99
N ASP A 44 6.75 11.68 -8.76
CA ASP A 44 6.61 13.03 -9.31
C ASP A 44 7.07 14.16 -8.36
N GLY A 45 7.26 13.85 -7.08
CA GLY A 45 7.78 14.73 -6.05
C GLY A 45 6.74 15.62 -5.37
N ASP A 46 5.44 15.33 -5.48
CA ASP A 46 4.36 16.20 -4.97
C ASP A 46 4.15 16.14 -3.43
N GLY A 47 4.65 15.06 -2.82
CA GLY A 47 4.65 14.82 -1.38
C GLY A 47 3.71 13.69 -0.95
N ILE A 48 2.98 13.10 -1.89
CA ILE A 48 2.12 11.94 -1.74
C ILE A 48 2.92 10.71 -2.20
N SER A 49 2.65 9.53 -1.65
CA SER A 49 3.26 8.28 -2.13
C SER A 49 2.17 7.40 -2.71
N ALA A 50 2.53 6.47 -3.60
CA ALA A 50 1.58 5.64 -4.34
C ALA A 50 0.48 4.99 -3.49
N PHE A 51 0.80 4.55 -2.27
CA PHE A 51 -0.11 3.85 -1.37
C PHE A 51 -0.13 4.45 0.05
N THR A 52 -1.27 4.28 0.72
CA THR A 52 -1.43 4.54 2.16
C THR A 52 -1.84 3.26 2.87
N ILE A 53 -1.52 3.16 4.17
CA ILE A 53 -2.05 2.14 5.08
C ILE A 53 -2.65 2.81 6.30
N ASN A 54 -3.84 2.37 6.73
CA ASN A 54 -4.49 2.90 7.93
C ASN A 54 -4.32 1.99 9.15
N ASN A 55 -4.82 2.43 10.31
CA ASN A 55 -4.71 1.70 11.59
C ASN A 55 -5.44 0.34 11.62
N ASN A 56 -6.29 0.07 10.62
CA ASN A 56 -6.97 -1.21 10.46
C ASN A 56 -6.24 -2.11 9.45
N GLY A 57 -5.03 -1.75 9.02
CA GLY A 57 -4.23 -2.49 8.06
C GLY A 57 -4.74 -2.40 6.61
N GLN A 58 -5.73 -1.54 6.33
CA GLN A 58 -6.24 -1.36 4.96
C GLN A 58 -5.26 -0.54 4.13
N ILE A 59 -4.88 -1.08 2.98
CA ILE A 59 -4.05 -0.44 1.98
C ILE A 59 -4.95 0.14 0.88
N ALA A 60 -4.72 1.39 0.51
CA ALA A 60 -5.42 2.06 -0.58
C ALA A 60 -4.46 2.79 -1.52
N MET A 61 -4.89 2.93 -2.76
CA MET A 61 -4.26 3.82 -3.74
C MET A 61 -4.34 5.25 -3.21
N ALA A 62 -3.20 5.86 -2.93
CA ALA A 62 -3.14 7.25 -2.50
C ALA A 62 -2.78 8.15 -3.67
N ASP A 63 -1.86 7.69 -4.52
CA ASP A 63 -1.54 8.38 -5.74
C ASP A 63 -1.35 7.48 -6.96
N SER A 64 -2.08 7.80 -8.03
CA SER A 64 -2.34 6.86 -9.12
C SER A 64 -1.40 7.02 -10.30
N ASP A 65 -0.76 8.17 -10.42
CA ASP A 65 0.34 8.47 -11.33
C ASP A 65 1.69 7.95 -10.78
N ASP A 66 1.83 7.81 -9.46
CA ASP A 66 3.00 7.22 -8.78
C ASP A 66 3.05 5.69 -8.78
N LYS A 67 2.05 5.02 -9.35
CA LYS A 67 2.14 3.58 -9.58
C LYS A 67 3.33 3.35 -10.51
N ALA A 68 4.36 2.67 -10.03
CA ALA A 68 5.50 2.28 -10.85
C ALA A 68 5.03 1.49 -12.10
N VAL A 69 4.80 2.17 -13.21
CA VAL A 69 4.76 1.58 -14.56
C VAL A 69 6.19 1.68 -15.08
N VAL A 70 7.04 0.77 -14.60
CA VAL A 70 8.24 0.38 -15.34
C VAL A 70 7.95 -0.97 -15.94
N ILE A 71 7.20 -1.00 -17.04
CA ILE A 71 7.27 -2.12 -17.98
C ILE A 71 8.36 -1.74 -18.99
N SER A 72 9.61 -1.99 -18.62
CA SER A 72 10.69 -2.05 -19.60
C SER A 72 10.81 -3.52 -20.04
N LEU A 73 10.28 -3.82 -21.22
CA LEU A 73 10.67 -5.00 -22.01
C LEU A 73 11.45 -4.50 -23.23
N THR A 74 12.76 -4.39 -23.05
CA THR A 74 13.82 -4.71 -24.02
C THR A 74 15.12 -4.90 -23.26
#